data_AF-A0A7X2TCJ4-F1
#
_entry.id   AF-A0A7X2TCJ4-F1
#
_cell.length_a   1.000
_cell.length_b   1.000
_cell.length_c   1.000
_cell.angle_alpha   90.00
_cell.angle_beta   90.00
_cell.angle_gamma   90.00
#
_symmetry.space_group_name_H-M   'P 1'
#
loop_
_entity.id
_entity.type
_entity.pdbx_description
1 polymer ?
#
loop_
_entity_poly.entity_id
_entity_poly.type
_entity_poly.pdbx_seq_one_letter_code
_entity_poly.pdbx_strand_id
1 'polypeptide(L)'
;MTTNQLQEALIREIEDISRDISFVNYKQEPAALKGYLQAIPIFPVFENQPLGTDYDMLSEEMTENRLFPYFVVRVDGAEYCKPKEDMGEVNQAHVMIAFAIYDDNPELKGYFTLTAIMERVIMRFQRNPVLGSFFCSRTMKTAYQEDDAFPQFFGGIEMLWYLPDISVEGFT
;
A
#
# COMPACT_ATOMS: atom_id res chain seq x y z
N MET A 1 17.79 -5.30 -10.24
CA MET A 1 16.69 -4.49 -9.69
C MET A 1 16.07 -5.22 -8.51
N THR A 2 15.59 -4.52 -7.48
CA THR A 2 15.16 -5.12 -6.20
C THR A 2 13.67 -4.95 -5.95
N THR A 3 13.12 -5.74 -5.03
CA THR A 3 11.76 -5.58 -4.50
C THR A 3 11.52 -4.19 -3.90
N ASN A 4 12.53 -3.59 -3.25
CA ASN A 4 12.43 -2.22 -2.73
C ASN A 4 12.20 -1.20 -3.85
N GLN A 5 12.89 -1.34 -4.99
CA GLN A 5 12.70 -0.47 -6.14
C GLN A 5 11.30 -0.62 -6.74
N LEU A 6 10.74 -1.83 -6.74
CA LEU A 6 9.34 -2.06 -7.13
C LEU A 6 8.38 -1.35 -6.18
N GLN A 7 8.58 -1.47 -4.85
CA GLN A 7 7.72 -0.81 -3.87
C GLN A 7 7.78 0.72 -4.02
N GLU A 8 8.97 1.31 -4.18
CA GLU A 8 9.11 2.74 -4.42
C GLU A 8 8.43 3.19 -5.72
N ALA A 9 8.57 2.42 -6.80
CA ALA A 9 7.91 2.72 -8.07
C ALA A 9 6.39 2.68 -7.93
N LEU A 10 5.86 1.68 -7.21
CA LEU A 10 4.43 1.56 -6.94
C LEU A 10 3.92 2.73 -6.10
N ILE A 11 4.65 3.14 -5.06
CA ILE A 11 4.28 4.28 -4.24
C ILE A 11 4.15 5.54 -5.11
N ARG A 12 5.18 5.85 -5.91
CA ARG A 12 5.16 7.04 -6.79
C ARG A 12 3.99 7.02 -7.77
N GLU A 13 3.71 5.87 -8.38
CA GLU A 13 2.61 5.71 -9.33
C GLU A 13 1.24 5.89 -8.64
N ILE A 14 1.04 5.32 -7.45
CA ILE A 14 -0.24 5.40 -6.73
C ILE A 14 -0.47 6.81 -6.17
N GLU A 15 0.59 7.48 -5.68
CA GLU A 15 0.53 8.89 -5.30
C GLU A 15 0.19 9.80 -6.49
N ASP A 16 0.62 9.46 -7.71
CA ASP A 16 0.25 10.18 -8.94
C ASP A 16 -1.23 9.97 -9.32
N ILE A 17 -1.71 8.72 -9.30
CA ILE A 17 -3.09 8.33 -9.62
C ILE A 17 -4.12 8.91 -8.64
N SER A 18 -3.70 9.19 -7.41
CA SER A 18 -4.57 9.65 -6.33
C SER A 18 -4.66 11.16 -6.19
N ARG A 19 -3.89 11.95 -6.96
CA ARG A 19 -3.81 13.41 -6.77
C ARG A 19 -5.12 14.17 -6.92
N ASP A 20 -6.04 13.68 -7.74
CA ASP A 20 -7.35 14.28 -8.01
C ASP A 20 -8.48 13.68 -7.16
N ILE A 21 -8.16 12.79 -6.22
CA ILE A 21 -9.12 12.26 -5.26
C ILE A 21 -9.04 13.09 -3.98
N SER A 22 -10.20 13.52 -3.49
CA SER A 22 -10.32 14.23 -2.21
C SER A 22 -10.30 13.23 -1.07
N PHE A 23 -9.23 13.25 -0.27
CA PHE A 23 -9.16 12.56 1.01
C PHE A 23 -9.11 13.56 2.16
N VAL A 24 -9.44 13.08 3.36
CA VAL A 24 -9.36 13.85 4.60
C VAL A 24 -8.48 13.13 5.62
N ASN A 25 -7.86 13.91 6.50
CA ASN A 25 -7.21 13.38 7.71
C ASN A 25 -8.25 13.14 8.82
N TYR A 26 -7.78 12.67 9.98
CA TYR A 26 -8.63 12.44 11.16
C TYR A 26 -9.29 13.71 11.72
N LYS A 27 -8.85 14.91 11.32
CA LYS A 27 -9.44 16.22 11.68
C LYS A 27 -10.43 16.73 10.62
N GLN A 28 -10.79 15.90 9.62
CA GLN A 28 -11.63 16.28 8.47
C GLN A 28 -11.01 17.38 7.57
N GLU A 29 -9.70 17.57 7.63
CA GLU A 29 -8.99 18.52 6.77
C GLU A 29 -8.48 17.81 5.51
N PRO A 30 -8.42 18.50 4.35
CA PRO A 30 -7.88 17.93 3.12
C PRO A 30 -6.47 17.39 3.32
N ALA A 31 -6.24 16.14 2.89
CA ALA A 31 -4.95 15.47 3.02
C ALA A 31 -4.63 14.65 1.77
N ALA A 32 -3.33 14.49 1.49
CA ALA A 32 -2.86 13.66 0.39
C ALA A 32 -2.65 12.21 0.85
N LEU A 33 -2.99 11.26 -0.02
CA LEU A 33 -2.74 9.85 0.23
C LEU A 33 -1.22 9.56 0.19
N LYS A 34 -0.66 9.08 1.31
CA LYS A 34 0.79 8.86 1.44
C LYS A 34 1.16 7.38 1.41
N GLY A 35 2.19 7.02 0.64
CA GLY A 35 2.69 5.65 0.56
C GLY A 35 3.80 5.32 1.55
N TYR A 36 3.79 4.09 2.07
CA TYR A 36 4.82 3.54 2.94
C TYR A 36 5.36 2.19 2.43
N LEU A 37 6.66 1.97 2.64
CA LEU A 37 7.36 0.74 2.27
C LEU A 37 7.22 -0.29 3.38
N GLN A 38 6.69 -1.49 3.07
CA GLN A 38 6.60 -2.67 3.95
C GLN A 38 5.71 -2.53 5.19
N ALA A 39 5.82 -1.42 5.92
CA ALA A 39 5.06 -1.09 7.11
C ALA A 39 4.99 0.44 7.30
N ILE A 40 4.03 0.89 8.10
CA ILE A 40 4.01 2.28 8.57
C ILE A 40 5.17 2.55 9.54
N PRO A 41 5.62 3.82 9.68
CA PRO A 41 6.69 4.17 10.62
C PRO A 41 6.30 3.83 12.06
N ILE A 42 7.25 3.30 12.83
CA ILE A 42 7.08 3.15 14.28
C ILE A 42 7.10 4.55 14.89
N PHE A 43 6.06 4.87 15.67
CA PHE A 43 6.07 6.06 16.49
C PHE A 43 6.67 5.72 17.84
N PRO A 44 7.80 6.33 18.23
CA PRO A 44 8.26 6.23 19.60
C PRO A 44 7.26 7.02 20.46
N VAL A 45 6.26 6.32 21.00
CA VAL A 45 5.37 6.83 22.06
C VAL A 45 6.19 7.22 23.31
N PHE A 46 7.45 6.76 23.38
CA PHE A 46 8.24 6.66 24.60
C PHE A 46 9.39 7.66 24.75
N GLU A 47 9.73 8.48 23.75
CA GLU A 47 10.98 9.26 23.84
C GLU A 47 10.93 10.38 24.90
N ASN A 48 9.75 10.75 25.43
CA ASN A 48 9.61 11.83 26.41
C ASN A 48 8.60 11.59 27.56
N GLN A 49 8.18 10.35 27.84
CA GLN A 49 7.17 10.10 28.89
C GLN A 49 7.73 9.37 30.12
N PRO A 50 7.43 9.82 31.35
CA PRO A 50 7.75 9.09 32.57
C PRO A 50 7.04 7.72 32.59
N LEU A 51 7.75 6.66 33.04
CA LEU A 51 7.12 5.35 33.28
C LEU A 51 5.87 5.51 34.16
N GLY A 52 4.71 5.10 33.64
CA GLY A 52 3.43 5.12 34.37
C GLY A 52 2.34 6.03 33.79
N THR A 53 2.52 6.56 32.58
CA THR A 53 1.45 7.29 31.87
C THR A 53 0.36 6.30 31.42
N ASP A 54 -0.89 6.62 31.73
CA ASP A 54 -2.03 5.80 31.35
C ASP A 54 -2.20 5.82 29.82
N TYR A 55 -2.28 4.65 29.19
CA TYR A 55 -2.34 4.54 27.72
C TYR A 55 -3.58 5.24 27.13
N ASP A 56 -4.65 5.34 27.93
CA ASP A 56 -5.89 6.03 27.59
C ASP A 56 -5.76 7.56 27.56
N MET A 57 -4.62 8.12 28.01
CA MET A 57 -4.34 9.57 27.99
C MET A 57 -3.39 10.00 26.86
N LEU A 58 -3.05 9.12 25.92
CA LEU A 58 -2.36 9.54 24.70
C LEU A 58 -3.27 10.46 23.90
N SER A 59 -2.88 11.73 23.73
CA SER A 59 -3.61 12.66 22.87
C SER A 59 -3.72 12.07 21.46
N GLU A 60 -4.83 12.30 20.76
CA GLU A 60 -5.03 11.85 19.37
C GLU A 60 -3.87 12.26 18.44
N GLU A 61 -3.17 13.37 18.74
CA GLU A 61 -1.97 13.83 18.02
C GLU A 61 -0.74 12.89 18.14
N MET A 62 -0.74 12.00 19.13
CA MET A 62 0.28 10.97 19.37
C MET A 62 -0.16 9.57 18.89
N THR A 63 -1.33 9.44 18.25
CA THR A 63 -1.87 8.16 17.75
C THR A 63 -1.56 7.93 16.27
N GLU A 64 -1.72 6.69 15.83
CA GLU A 64 -1.59 6.29 14.41
C GLU A 64 -2.60 7.02 13.50
N ASN A 65 -3.68 7.61 14.06
CA ASN A 65 -4.69 8.38 13.31
C ASN A 65 -4.08 9.55 12.51
N ARG A 66 -2.95 10.09 12.97
CA ARG A 66 -2.22 11.15 12.24
C ARG A 66 -1.67 10.72 10.88
N LEU A 67 -1.62 9.42 10.62
CA LEU A 67 -1.14 8.88 9.34
C LEU A 67 -2.22 8.87 8.27
N PHE A 68 -3.49 8.96 8.64
CA PHE A 68 -4.55 8.90 7.65
C PHE A 68 -4.57 10.18 6.80
N PRO A 69 -4.76 10.05 5.47
CA PRO A 69 -4.88 8.81 4.70
C PRO A 69 -3.52 8.25 4.26
N TYR A 70 -3.36 6.92 4.25
CA TYR A 70 -2.15 6.27 3.77
C TYR A 70 -2.40 4.95 3.03
N PHE A 71 -1.36 4.46 2.38
CA PHE A 71 -1.28 3.07 1.93
C PHE A 71 0.10 2.48 2.20
N VAL A 72 0.16 1.16 2.28
CA VAL A 72 1.40 0.39 2.42
C VAL A 72 1.55 -0.49 1.21
N VAL A 73 2.71 -0.46 0.56
CA VAL A 73 3.10 -1.46 -0.43
C VAL A 73 3.97 -2.49 0.28
N ARG A 74 3.42 -3.69 0.48
CA ARG A 74 4.06 -4.80 1.19
C ARG A 74 4.41 -5.91 0.22
N VAL A 75 5.62 -6.44 0.31
CA VAL A 75 5.99 -7.69 -0.38
C VAL A 75 5.79 -8.82 0.62
N ASP A 76 4.82 -9.70 0.36
CA ASP A 76 4.53 -10.86 1.22
C ASP A 76 5.56 -11.97 1.02
N GLY A 77 6.11 -12.07 -0.19
CA GLY A 77 7.13 -13.04 -0.56
C GLY A 77 7.65 -12.82 -1.97
N ALA A 78 8.85 -13.31 -2.23
CA ALA A 78 9.44 -13.33 -3.56
C ALA A 78 10.06 -14.71 -3.84
N GLU A 79 9.88 -15.19 -5.07
CA GLU A 79 10.43 -16.44 -5.58
C GLU A 79 11.33 -16.11 -6.76
N TYR A 80 12.54 -16.68 -6.76
CA TYR A 80 13.55 -16.42 -7.80
C TYR A 80 13.84 -17.71 -8.57
N CYS A 81 14.17 -17.57 -9.86
CA CYS A 81 14.41 -18.70 -10.77
C CYS A 81 13.26 -19.73 -10.77
N LYS A 82 12.01 -19.26 -10.63
CA LYS A 82 10.84 -20.12 -10.58
C LYS A 82 10.54 -20.69 -11.97
N PRO A 83 10.51 -22.02 -12.16
CA PRO A 83 10.11 -22.60 -13.44
C PRO A 83 8.65 -22.28 -13.75
N LYS A 84 8.39 -21.81 -14.97
CA LYS A 84 7.06 -21.50 -15.47
C LYS A 84 6.89 -21.98 -16.90
N GLU A 85 5.84 -22.77 -17.14
CA GLU A 85 5.64 -23.57 -18.35
C GLU A 85 5.75 -22.78 -19.68
N ASP A 86 5.51 -21.46 -19.67
CA ASP A 86 5.55 -20.60 -20.87
C ASP A 86 6.58 -19.45 -20.85
N MET A 87 7.32 -19.28 -19.74
CA MET A 87 8.26 -18.16 -19.58
C MET A 87 9.68 -18.60 -19.23
N GLY A 88 9.94 -19.90 -19.10
CA GLY A 88 11.19 -20.40 -18.54
C GLY A 88 11.28 -20.12 -17.05
N GLU A 89 12.45 -19.72 -16.57
CA GLU A 89 12.64 -19.30 -15.18
C GLU A 89 12.26 -17.83 -15.01
N VAL A 90 11.45 -17.52 -13.99
CA VAL A 90 11.04 -16.14 -13.69
C VAL A 90 11.32 -15.78 -12.25
N ASN A 91 11.64 -14.50 -12.02
CA ASN A 91 11.62 -13.92 -10.69
C ASN A 91 10.25 -13.27 -10.47
N GLN A 92 9.58 -13.60 -9.36
CA GLN A 92 8.25 -13.07 -9.06
C GLN A 92 8.11 -12.63 -7.59
N ALA A 93 7.26 -11.64 -7.35
CA ALA A 93 6.94 -11.13 -6.02
C ALA A 93 5.42 -11.04 -5.83
N HIS A 94 4.95 -11.51 -4.67
CA HIS A 94 3.58 -11.29 -4.22
C HIS A 94 3.53 -9.95 -3.47
N VAL A 95 2.73 -9.02 -3.97
CA VAL A 95 2.61 -7.66 -3.44
C VAL A 95 1.18 -7.44 -2.95
N MET A 96 1.07 -6.95 -1.72
CA MET A 96 -0.17 -6.43 -1.14
C MET A 96 -0.07 -4.90 -1.08
N ILE A 97 -1.06 -4.21 -1.64
CA ILE A 97 -1.25 -2.77 -1.45
C ILE A 97 -2.41 -2.59 -0.47
N ALA A 98 -2.12 -2.17 0.76
CA ALA A 98 -3.12 -1.96 1.79
C ALA A 98 -3.40 -0.47 1.98
N PHE A 99 -4.64 -0.04 1.75
CA PHE A 99 -5.11 1.33 1.91
C PHE A 99 -5.80 1.51 3.27
N ALA A 100 -5.63 2.70 3.84
CA ALA A 100 -6.26 3.15 5.07
C ALA A 100 -6.71 4.60 4.88
N ILE A 101 -8.02 4.85 4.92
CA ILE A 101 -8.59 6.19 4.80
C ILE A 101 -9.55 6.48 5.95
N TYR A 102 -9.85 7.76 6.16
CA TYR A 102 -10.70 8.25 7.24
C TYR A 102 -11.90 8.98 6.63
N ASP A 103 -13.10 8.72 7.14
CA ASP A 103 -14.33 9.43 6.76
C ASP A 103 -15.35 9.30 7.91
N ASP A 104 -15.70 10.40 8.58
CA ASP A 104 -16.65 10.37 9.70
C ASP A 104 -18.11 10.56 9.26
N ASN A 105 -18.38 10.47 7.94
CA ASN A 105 -19.73 10.55 7.43
C ASN A 105 -20.53 9.30 7.85
N PRO A 106 -21.65 9.46 8.57
CA PRO A 106 -22.45 8.33 9.06
C PRO A 106 -23.10 7.50 7.94
N GLU A 107 -23.11 7.98 6.70
CA GLU A 107 -23.54 7.22 5.51
C GLU A 107 -22.44 6.29 4.96
N LEU A 108 -21.30 6.14 5.67
CA LEU A 108 -20.17 5.27 5.32
C LEU A 108 -19.56 5.58 3.94
N LYS A 109 -19.48 6.87 3.59
CA LYS A 109 -18.94 7.35 2.30
C LYS A 109 -17.46 7.02 2.10
N GLY A 110 -16.74 6.68 3.17
CA GLY A 110 -15.38 6.18 3.08
C GLY A 110 -15.25 5.00 2.11
N TYR A 111 -16.18 4.04 2.10
CA TYR A 111 -16.11 2.91 1.16
C TYR A 111 -16.15 3.35 -0.31
N PHE A 112 -16.86 4.43 -0.65
CA PHE A 112 -16.87 4.95 -2.02
C PHE A 112 -15.49 5.47 -2.42
N THR A 113 -14.88 6.30 -1.57
CA THR A 113 -13.54 6.84 -1.80
C THR A 113 -12.48 5.74 -1.84
N LEU A 114 -12.55 4.77 -0.93
CA LEU A 114 -11.66 3.61 -0.88
C LEU A 114 -11.76 2.76 -2.15
N THR A 115 -12.98 2.44 -2.58
CA THR A 115 -13.22 1.66 -3.79
C THR A 115 -12.71 2.41 -5.03
N ALA A 116 -12.96 3.71 -5.11
CA ALA A 116 -12.52 4.54 -6.24
C ALA A 116 -11.00 4.55 -6.40
N ILE A 117 -10.22 4.68 -5.32
CA ILE A 117 -8.75 4.61 -5.44
C ILE A 117 -8.29 3.20 -5.81
N MET A 118 -8.87 2.15 -5.21
CA MET A 118 -8.50 0.77 -5.52
C MET A 118 -8.77 0.43 -6.99
N GLU A 119 -9.94 0.78 -7.50
CA GLU A 119 -10.30 0.54 -8.90
C GLU A 119 -9.44 1.34 -9.88
N ARG A 120 -9.01 2.56 -9.54
CA ARG A 120 -8.08 3.32 -10.39
C ARG A 120 -6.72 2.65 -10.50
N VAL A 121 -6.20 2.12 -9.40
CA VAL A 121 -4.95 1.33 -9.41
C VAL A 121 -5.12 0.07 -10.27
N ILE A 122 -6.22 -0.66 -10.09
CA ILE A 122 -6.54 -1.84 -10.90
C ILE A 122 -6.63 -1.48 -12.38
N MET A 123 -7.39 -0.46 -12.74
CA MET A 123 -7.55 0.00 -14.12
C MET A 123 -6.22 0.41 -14.74
N ARG A 124 -5.35 1.11 -14.00
CA ARG A 124 -4.03 1.52 -14.48
C ARG A 124 -3.20 0.32 -14.91
N PHE A 125 -3.10 -0.70 -14.05
CA PHE A 125 -2.23 -1.85 -14.28
C PHE A 125 -2.89 -2.91 -15.16
N GLN A 126 -4.23 -2.98 -15.20
CA GLN A 126 -4.92 -3.76 -16.22
C GLN A 126 -4.70 -3.14 -17.61
N ARG A 127 -4.79 -1.82 -17.77
CA ARG A 127 -4.59 -1.16 -19.08
C ARG A 127 -3.15 -1.25 -19.56
N ASN A 128 -2.19 -1.05 -18.67
CA ASN A 128 -0.77 -1.20 -18.97
C ASN A 128 -0.06 -1.85 -17.76
N PRO A 129 0.29 -3.14 -17.83
CA PRO A 129 0.86 -3.88 -16.70
C PRO A 129 2.33 -3.55 -16.42
N VAL A 130 2.96 -2.68 -17.22
CA VAL A 130 4.38 -2.33 -17.10
C VAL A 130 4.57 -1.13 -16.18
N LEU A 131 5.55 -1.23 -15.29
CA LEU A 131 6.02 -0.17 -14.41
C LEU A 131 7.56 -0.15 -14.40
N GLY A 132 8.14 0.76 -15.17
CA GLY A 132 9.59 0.78 -15.39
C GLY A 132 10.05 -0.53 -16.03
N SER A 133 10.86 -1.31 -15.32
CA SER A 133 11.33 -2.62 -15.77
C SER A 133 10.58 -3.80 -15.12
N PHE A 134 9.57 -3.52 -14.29
CA PHE A 134 8.71 -4.52 -13.70
C PHE A 134 7.45 -4.68 -14.55
N PHE A 135 6.82 -5.85 -14.50
CA PHE A 135 5.48 -6.04 -15.05
C PHE A 135 4.63 -6.89 -14.12
N CYS A 136 3.31 -6.68 -14.10
CA CYS A 136 2.40 -7.42 -13.23
C CYS A 136 1.46 -8.34 -14.01
N SER A 137 0.92 -9.34 -13.32
CA SER A 137 -0.27 -10.05 -13.77
C SER A 137 -1.45 -9.08 -13.87
N ARG A 138 -2.31 -9.28 -14.88
CA ARG A 138 -3.57 -8.51 -15.01
C ARG A 138 -4.65 -9.03 -14.06
N THR A 139 -4.47 -10.25 -13.52
CA THR A 139 -5.32 -10.82 -12.48
C THR A 139 -4.91 -10.22 -11.14
N MET A 140 -5.85 -9.54 -10.50
CA MET A 140 -5.69 -8.87 -9.21
C MET A 140 -6.89 -9.24 -8.34
N LYS A 141 -6.69 -9.28 -7.03
CA LYS A 141 -7.75 -9.59 -6.06
C LYS A 141 -7.86 -8.45 -5.06
N THR A 142 -9.09 -8.09 -4.71
CA THR A 142 -9.37 -7.07 -3.70
C THR A 142 -9.91 -7.70 -2.43
N ALA A 143 -9.61 -7.09 -1.30
CA ALA A 143 -10.22 -7.42 -0.01
C ALA A 143 -10.62 -6.11 0.69
N TYR A 144 -11.71 -6.16 1.46
CA TYR A 144 -12.16 -5.07 2.32
C TYR A 144 -12.14 -5.57 3.76
N GLN A 145 -11.96 -4.66 4.73
CA GLN A 145 -12.13 -5.02 6.13
C GLN A 145 -13.57 -5.45 6.41
N GLU A 146 -13.72 -6.51 7.21
CA GLU A 146 -15.02 -7.06 7.63
C GLU A 146 -15.51 -6.48 8.97
N ASP A 147 -14.59 -6.08 9.85
CA ASP A 147 -14.90 -5.49 11.16
C ASP A 147 -15.33 -4.01 11.06
N ASP A 148 -16.22 -3.58 11.96
CA ASP A 148 -16.59 -2.16 12.09
C ASP A 148 -15.43 -1.38 12.72
N ALA A 149 -14.74 -0.60 11.88
CA ALA A 149 -13.67 0.31 12.28
C ALA A 149 -14.07 1.77 12.07
N PHE A 150 -15.36 2.07 11.89
CA PHE A 150 -15.84 3.43 11.65
C PHE A 150 -15.26 4.39 12.72
N PRO A 151 -14.64 5.51 12.32
CA PRO A 151 -14.64 6.16 10.98
C PRO A 151 -13.46 5.79 10.04
N GLN A 152 -12.74 4.71 10.30
CA GLN A 152 -11.62 4.24 9.49
C GLN A 152 -12.09 3.18 8.49
N PHE A 153 -11.53 3.22 7.27
CA PHE A 153 -11.85 2.28 6.21
C PHE A 153 -10.58 1.70 5.61
N PHE A 154 -10.55 0.37 5.51
CA PHE A 154 -9.39 -0.37 5.04
C PHE A 154 -9.75 -1.30 3.89
N GLY A 155 -8.83 -1.37 2.93
CA GLY A 155 -8.96 -2.22 1.74
C GLY A 155 -7.60 -2.62 1.21
N GLY A 156 -7.54 -3.70 0.46
CA GLY A 156 -6.30 -4.29 -0.04
C GLY A 156 -6.39 -4.71 -1.50
N ILE A 157 -5.29 -4.62 -2.23
CA ILE A 157 -5.11 -5.21 -3.56
C ILE A 157 -3.95 -6.21 -3.50
N GLU A 158 -4.23 -7.46 -3.81
CA GLU A 158 -3.23 -8.51 -4.03
C GLU A 158 -2.82 -8.54 -5.50
N MET A 159 -1.51 -8.49 -5.75
CA MET A 159 -0.92 -8.45 -7.08
C MET A 159 0.28 -9.41 -7.18
N LEU A 160 0.42 -10.05 -8.34
CA LEU A 160 1.63 -10.80 -8.70
C LEU A 160 2.48 -9.95 -9.64
N TRP A 161 3.73 -9.72 -9.26
CA TRP A 161 4.71 -8.95 -10.02
C TRP A 161 5.86 -9.84 -10.50
N TYR A 162 6.39 -9.53 -11.67
CA TYR A 162 7.58 -10.16 -12.24
C TYR A 162 8.74 -9.18 -12.17
N LEU A 163 9.87 -9.67 -11.67
CA LEU A 163 11.09 -8.92 -11.47
C LEU A 163 12.06 -9.21 -12.62
N PRO A 164 12.91 -8.25 -12.99
CA PRO A 164 13.99 -8.48 -13.96
C PRO A 164 14.91 -9.63 -13.56
N ASP A 165 15.50 -10.28 -14.56
CA ASP A 165 16.50 -11.31 -14.32
C ASP A 165 17.74 -10.74 -13.64
N ILE A 166 18.33 -11.55 -12.76
CA ILE A 166 19.60 -11.25 -12.12
C ILE A 166 20.67 -11.95 -12.96
N SER A 167 21.41 -11.18 -13.76
CA SER A 167 22.51 -11.74 -14.53
C SER A 167 23.59 -12.27 -13.60
N VAL A 168 24.04 -13.50 -13.83
CA VAL A 168 25.25 -14.03 -13.18
C VAL A 168 26.45 -13.27 -13.73
N GLU A 169 27.22 -12.61 -12.86
CA GLU A 169 28.52 -12.04 -13.25
C GLU A 169 29.45 -13.20 -13.62
N GLY A 170 30.02 -13.14 -14.83
CA GLY A 170 30.61 -14.29 -15.51
C GLY A 170 31.79 -14.90 -14.76
N PHE A 171 31.81 -16.23 -14.73
CA PHE A 171 33.06 -16.97 -14.85
C PHE A 171 33.52 -16.84 -16.31
N THR A 172 34.37 -15.84 -16.59
CA THR A 172 35.27 -15.84 -17.76
C THR A 172 36.41 -16.83 -17.56
#